data_AF-N6TQ98-F1
#
_entry.id   AF-N6TQ98-F1
#
_cell.length_a   1.000
_cell.length_b   1.000
_cell.length_c   1.000
_cell.angle_alpha   90.00
_cell.angle_beta   90.00
_cell.angle_gamma   90.00
#
_symmetry.space_group_name_H-M   'P 1'
#
loop_
_entity.id
_entity.type
_entity.pdbx_description
1 polymer ?
#
loop_
_entity_poly.entity_id
_entity_poly.type
_entity_poly.pdbx_seq_one_letter_code
_entity_poly.pdbx_strand_id
1 'polypeptide(L)'
;CANSILSRAEKYSTQHTPYEIVNDDQDYGLPNDTIEKVNHQIAEKQQGRLFAVVQVCGKQHKITQRDVLIVEGYWPPECGEKILLNKVLS
;
A
#
# COMPACT_ATOMS: atom_id res chain seq x y z
N CYS A 1 26.82 0.37 -51.42
CA CYS A 1 25.70 1.02 -50.73
C CYS A 1 24.55 0.03 -50.62
N ALA A 2 23.70 0.16 -49.59
CA ALA A 2 22.57 -0.69 -49.23
C ALA A 2 22.94 -1.94 -48.41
N ASN A 3 22.94 -1.80 -47.07
CA ASN A 3 22.42 -2.80 -46.11
C ASN A 3 22.55 -2.23 -44.69
N SER A 4 21.64 -1.34 -44.30
CA SER A 4 21.50 -0.92 -42.90
C SER A 4 20.09 -0.44 -42.50
N ILE A 5 19.06 -0.65 -43.33
CA ILE A 5 17.71 -0.08 -43.06
C ILE A 5 16.75 -1.10 -42.40
N LEU A 6 17.09 -2.40 -42.34
CA LEU A 6 16.14 -3.44 -41.90
C LEU A 6 16.24 -3.88 -40.43
N SER A 7 16.73 -3.03 -39.51
CA SER A 7 16.82 -3.39 -38.08
C SER A 7 15.98 -2.53 -37.13
N ARG A 8 15.16 -1.61 -37.65
CA ARG A 8 14.39 -0.65 -36.82
C ARG A 8 12.88 -0.92 -36.75
N ALA A 9 12.34 -1.85 -37.54
CA ALA A 9 10.89 -2.05 -37.68
C ALA A 9 10.24 -2.93 -36.60
N GLU A 10 11.01 -3.63 -35.76
CA GLU A 10 10.49 -4.65 -34.83
C GLU A 10 10.32 -4.17 -33.37
N LYS A 11 10.18 -2.85 -33.13
CA LYS A 11 10.09 -2.30 -31.76
C LYS A 11 8.78 -1.61 -31.41
N TYR A 12 7.71 -1.87 -32.16
CA TYR A 12 6.39 -1.37 -31.81
C TYR A 12 5.41 -2.54 -31.81
N SER A 13 4.93 -2.91 -30.62
CA SER A 13 3.83 -3.85 -30.47
C SER A 13 2.56 -3.20 -31.03
N THR A 14 1.92 -3.82 -32.01
CA THR A 14 0.61 -3.40 -32.53
C THR A 14 -0.55 -3.92 -31.68
N GLN A 15 -0.25 -4.60 -30.55
CA GLN A 15 -1.31 -5.06 -29.65
C GLN A 15 -1.88 -3.86 -28.90
N HIS A 16 -3.17 -3.62 -29.12
CA HIS A 16 -3.95 -2.64 -28.37
C HIS A 16 -3.88 -2.99 -26.89
N THR A 17 -3.34 -2.10 -26.06
CA THR A 17 -3.47 -2.22 -24.61
C THR A 17 -4.96 -2.14 -24.27
N PRO A 18 -5.54 -3.12 -23.56
CA PRO A 18 -6.91 -2.99 -23.09
C PRO A 18 -7.00 -1.73 -22.22
N TYR A 19 -7.85 -0.78 -22.60
CA TYR A 19 -8.24 0.33 -21.74
C TYR A 19 -9.63 0.02 -21.21
N GLU A 20 -9.77 0.04 -19.89
CA GLU A 20 -11.07 0.01 -19.23
C GLU A 20 -11.60 1.44 -19.15
N ILE A 21 -12.82 1.65 -19.63
CA ILE A 21 -13.54 2.91 -19.42
C ILE A 21 -14.01 2.88 -17.97
N VAL A 22 -13.29 3.56 -17.09
CA VAL A 22 -13.75 3.81 -15.71
C VAL A 22 -14.89 4.82 -15.82
N ASN A 23 -16.12 4.38 -15.57
CA ASN A 23 -17.27 5.27 -15.51
C ASN A 23 -17.23 5.98 -14.16
N ASP A 24 -16.87 7.27 -14.14
CA ASP A 24 -16.81 8.08 -12.91
C ASP A 24 -18.17 8.16 -12.17
N ASP A 25 -19.29 7.91 -12.87
CA ASP A 25 -20.66 8.08 -12.36
C ASP A 25 -21.22 6.84 -11.62
N GLN A 26 -20.54 5.69 -11.61
CA GLN A 26 -21.09 4.41 -11.11
C GLN A 26 -20.62 3.98 -9.70
N ASP A 27 -19.82 4.78 -8.98
CA ASP A 27 -19.02 4.25 -7.86
C ASP A 27 -19.36 4.76 -6.45
N TYR A 28 -20.58 5.27 -6.22
CA TYR A 28 -20.98 5.83 -4.92
C TYR A 28 -21.97 4.97 -4.11
N GLY A 29 -22.49 3.88 -4.67
CA GLY A 29 -23.57 3.08 -4.06
C GLY A 29 -23.19 1.70 -3.52
N LEU A 30 -22.08 1.11 -3.99
CA LEU A 30 -21.58 -0.21 -3.58
C LEU A 30 -20.63 -0.24 -2.36
N PRO A 31 -19.94 0.86 -1.94
CA PRO A 31 -18.92 0.74 -0.90
C PRO A 31 -19.51 0.51 0.50
N ASN A 32 -20.74 0.94 0.79
CA ASN A 32 -21.30 0.87 2.15
C ASN A 32 -21.48 -0.56 2.66
N ASP A 33 -22.06 -1.47 1.86
CA ASP A 33 -22.22 -2.88 2.25
C ASP A 33 -20.86 -3.57 2.49
N THR A 34 -19.85 -3.23 1.67
CA THR A 34 -18.49 -3.74 1.85
C THR A 34 -17.85 -3.19 3.13
N ILE A 35 -17.99 -1.89 3.39
CA ILE A 35 -17.49 -1.23 4.60
C ILE A 35 -18.14 -1.83 5.84
N GLU A 36 -19.46 -2.03 5.82
CA GLU A 36 -20.22 -2.64 6.92
C GLU A 36 -19.75 -4.06 7.21
N LYS A 37 -19.56 -4.89 6.18
CA LYS A 37 -19.04 -6.26 6.33
C LYS A 37 -17.63 -6.28 6.92
N VAL A 38 -16.74 -5.39 6.46
CA VAL A 38 -15.38 -5.28 7.02
C VAL A 38 -15.43 -4.83 8.48
N ASN A 39 -16.24 -3.83 8.80
CA ASN A 39 -16.41 -3.37 10.18
C ASN A 39 -16.94 -4.47 11.10
N HIS A 40 -17.89 -5.28 10.63
CA HIS A 40 -18.40 -6.44 11.37
C HIS A 40 -17.30 -7.46 11.67
N GLN A 41 -16.50 -7.83 10.66
CA GLN A 41 -15.38 -8.76 10.86
C GLN A 41 -14.36 -8.23 11.87
N ILE A 42 -14.06 -6.92 11.81
CA ILE A 42 -13.15 -6.25 12.75
C ILE A 42 -13.70 -6.29 14.18
N ALA A 43 -14.99 -5.99 14.35
CA ALA A 43 -15.68 -5.99 15.63
C ALA A 43 -15.74 -7.39 16.26
N GLU A 44 -15.99 -8.41 15.43
CA GLU A 44 -16.00 -9.83 15.83
C GLU A 44 -14.61 -10.43 16.03
N LYS A 45 -13.55 -9.66 15.76
CA LYS A 45 -12.15 -10.11 15.83
C LYS A 45 -11.86 -11.33 14.94
N GLN A 46 -12.52 -11.41 13.79
CA GLN A 46 -12.31 -12.48 12.81
C GLN A 46 -11.06 -12.27 11.95
N GLN A 47 -10.39 -11.12 12.09
CA GLN A 47 -9.10 -10.86 11.49
C GLN A 47 -7.99 -11.73 12.08
N GLY A 48 -7.06 -12.15 11.22
CA GLY A 48 -5.80 -12.78 11.64
C GLY A 48 -4.81 -11.76 12.24
N ARG A 49 -3.51 -12.08 12.13
CA ARG A 49 -2.45 -11.19 12.61
C ARG A 49 -2.41 -9.90 11.77
N LEU A 50 -2.71 -8.77 12.41
CA LEU A 50 -2.66 -7.45 11.78
C LEU A 50 -1.22 -6.94 11.65
N PHE A 51 -0.99 -6.15 10.61
CA PHE A 51 0.22 -5.37 10.41
C PHE A 51 -0.14 -3.90 10.17
N ALA A 52 0.81 -3.01 10.44
CA ALA A 52 0.70 -1.60 10.12
C ALA A 52 1.99 -1.11 9.45
N VAL A 53 1.90 -0.10 8.60
CA VAL A 53 3.08 0.62 8.09
C VAL A 53 3.16 1.96 8.80
N VAL A 54 4.16 2.11 9.67
CA VAL A 54 4.39 3.32 10.46
C VAL A 54 5.58 4.10 9.94
N GLN A 55 5.55 5.42 10.06
CA GLN A 55 6.72 6.25 9.77
C GLN A 55 7.42 6.67 11.07
N VAL A 56 8.66 6.22 11.24
CA VAL A 56 9.52 6.51 12.40
C VAL A 56 10.87 7.00 11.91
N CYS A 57 11.36 8.12 12.48
CA CYS A 57 12.64 8.75 12.08
C CYS A 57 12.84 8.90 10.56
N GLY A 58 11.78 9.30 9.84
CA GLY A 58 11.82 9.50 8.39
C GLY A 58 11.75 8.24 7.54
N LYS A 59 11.79 7.04 8.13
CA LYS A 59 11.70 5.75 7.44
C LYS A 59 10.33 5.09 7.67
N GLN A 60 9.86 4.32 6.68
CA GLN A 60 8.63 3.54 6.80
C GLN A 60 8.96 2.12 7.25
N HIS A 61 8.21 1.61 8.22
CA HIS A 61 8.40 0.29 8.79
C HIS A 61 7.08 -0.47 8.79
N LYS A 62 7.08 -1.64 8.15
CA LYS A 62 6.01 -2.62 8.32
C LYS A 62 6.24 -3.32 9.66
N ILE A 63 5.30 -3.14 10.59
CA ILE A 63 5.36 -3.72 11.92
C ILE A 63 4.13 -4.56 12.21
N THR A 64 4.29 -5.51 13.11
CA THR A 64 3.26 -6.40 13.61
C THR A 64 3.40 -6.56 15.12
N GLN A 65 2.37 -7.10 15.78
CA GLN A 65 2.39 -7.22 17.24
C GLN A 65 3.56 -8.11 17.72
N ARG A 66 4.29 -7.64 18.75
CA ARG A 66 5.50 -8.27 19.34
C ARG A 66 6.78 -8.19 18.49
N ASP A 67 6.85 -7.29 17.52
CA ASP A 67 8.09 -7.02 16.81
C ASP A 67 9.03 -6.10 17.62
N VAL A 68 10.32 -6.16 17.33
CA VAL A 68 11.34 -5.24 17.82
C VAL A 68 11.82 -4.38 16.66
N LEU A 69 11.75 -3.06 16.82
CA LEU A 69 12.21 -2.09 15.83
C LEU A 69 13.52 -1.46 16.30
N ILE A 70 14.53 -1.47 15.44
CA ILE A 70 15.77 -0.72 15.65
C ILE A 70 15.62 0.63 14.94
N VAL A 71 15.77 1.71 15.69
CA VAL A 71 15.68 3.08 15.19
C VAL A 71 17.07 3.71 15.24
N GLU A 72 17.45 4.37 14.15
CA GLU A 72 18.73 5.07 14.04
C GLU A 72 18.52 6.58 14.22
N GLY A 73 19.47 7.24 14.88
CA GLY A 73 19.44 8.69 15.09
C GLY A 73 18.82 9.09 16.42
N TYR A 74 18.29 10.31 16.47
CA TYR A 74 17.73 10.89 17.69
C TYR A 74 16.41 10.22 18.08
N TRP A 75 16.36 9.66 19.29
CA TRP A 75 15.19 9.01 19.86
C TRP A 75 14.88 9.65 21.22
N PRO A 76 13.94 10.61 21.28
CA PRO A 76 13.61 11.30 22.52
C PRO A 76 13.03 10.42 23.65
N PRO A 77 12.19 9.40 23.38
CA PRO A 77 11.56 8.62 24.45
C PRO A 77 12.57 7.85 25.32
N GLU A 78 12.27 7.76 26.61
CA GLU A 78 13.09 7.05 27.58
C GLU A 78 12.73 5.56 27.69
N CYS A 79 13.64 4.78 28.27
CA CYS A 79 13.42 3.35 28.51
C CYS A 79 12.22 3.13 29.44
N GLY A 80 11.28 2.30 29.00
CA GLY A 80 10.08 1.96 29.77
C GLY A 80 8.86 2.82 29.47
N GLU A 81 9.01 3.90 28.69
CA GLU A 81 7.87 4.69 28.23
C GLU A 81 7.00 3.92 27.23
N LYS A 82 5.68 4.15 27.33
CA LYS A 82 4.71 3.66 26.35
C LYS A 82 4.34 4.79 25.42
N ILE A 83 4.71 4.66 24.15
CA ILE A 83 4.43 5.65 23.11
C ILE A 83 3.37 5.16 22.14
N LEU A 84 2.65 6.10 21.52
CA LEU A 84 1.70 5.84 20.44
C LEU A 84 2.25 6.39 19.12
N LEU A 85 2.35 5.54 18.10
CA LEU A 85 2.79 5.95 16.76
C LEU A 85 1.57 6.38 15.94
N ASN A 86 1.36 7.70 15.82
CA ASN A 86 0.20 8.26 15.10
C ASN A 86 0.35 8.26 13.57
N LYS A 87 1.59 8.23 13.06
CA LYS A 87 1.83 8.30 11.61
C LYS A 87 1.81 6.90 10.99
N VAL A 88 0.60 6.42 10.74
CA VAL A 88 0.32 5.23 9.94
C VAL A 88 -0.09 5.70 8.54
N LEU A 89 0.40 5.03 7.49
CA LEU A 89 -0.11 5.30 6.14
C LEU A 89 -1.54 4.77 6.05
N SER A 90 -2.47 5.68 5.78
CA SER A 90 -3.85 5.38 5.34
C SER A 90 -3.90 5.26 3.83
#